data_AF-A0A973S8X4-F1
#
_entry.id   AF-A0A973S8X4-F1
#
_cell.length_a   1.000
_cell.length_b   1.000
_cell.length_c   1.000
_cell.angle_alpha   90.00
_cell.angle_beta   90.00
_cell.angle_gamma   90.00
#
_symmetry.space_group_name_H-M   'P 1'
#
loop_
_entity.id
_entity.type
_entity.pdbx_description
1 polymer ?
#
loop_
_entity_poly.entity_id
_entity_poly.type
_entity_poly.pdbx_seq_one_letter_code
_entity_poly.pdbx_strand_id
1 'polypeptide(L)'
;MQLALPNAGPAPKGGLRLPPCVPPFNTLTYRLFTALWMIAFALALVGPLAGLYERYQERSNNSQLLLGSRAGFAVSPSDATLVRFTVGPQAAGAGVVAGDDITAIYGLPLPAKMPVNERTLAEHANDPAYIALGNLLFGTDNADVPLTVRDPDGRVRDVVVTTGDNHIDDGARALGISPKWLNFIDLLHVLAYPFLLWAAWMLHHRNSRDAVSSILSLAVLLTVAAEQPASMFLASIHVPRWLNVAMFDLGNVLLLTGILLFPHGNLSWRRVAMIALLPTLMFLQGTIYQTVFVCFMILAVLSLLRTLRLTESGEQRQQIHWALLGITGYAVLRCISIVCDYLKWSTDSFGQQLLVEITAGISFALAVLVLQVGLLIALVRYRLYDAEFVISKSANVALITLAVAAIFAGAADGFKQIVISYSGNADSQGPIIFAAALATVLINPIQERVQRWSERRFQRNLFLLRDDLPEVARDMRETASLGEMLDEILARVDRGVNAVRSAAIVNGCVLRARSLSVDEVEGWRTSRFAQDYKSDMCEPTDKMFPVRVPLVPSSDDEEPIGYLLVGPRPDGSIPSRDEQKALKEIQESIARAIRTVIKREARELQVSELIASNARRIEALEALLAGRPMASGRPRTA
;
A
#
# COMPACT_ATOMS: atom_id res chain seq x y z
N MET A 1 34.57 -4.44 5.93
CA MET A 1 35.57 -3.92 6.87
C MET A 1 35.15 -4.39 8.26
N GLN A 2 35.86 -5.35 8.85
CA GLN A 2 35.52 -5.94 10.16
C GLN A 2 36.05 -5.02 11.27
N LEU A 3 35.16 -4.43 12.07
CA LEU A 3 35.53 -3.69 13.28
C LEU A 3 35.76 -4.70 14.42
N ALA A 4 36.99 -4.73 14.91
CA ALA A 4 37.41 -5.56 16.04
C ALA A 4 36.71 -5.13 17.34
N LEU A 5 36.12 -6.10 18.04
CA LEU A 5 35.58 -5.92 19.39
C LEU A 5 36.71 -5.92 20.42
N PRO A 6 36.66 -5.10 21.49
CA PRO A 6 37.68 -5.07 22.53
C PRO A 6 37.65 -6.35 23.38
N ASN A 7 38.84 -6.83 23.75
CA ASN A 7 39.14 -8.00 24.57
C ASN A 7 38.15 -8.24 25.72
N ALA A 8 37.44 -9.37 25.68
CA ALA A 8 36.65 -9.89 26.79
C ALA A 8 37.54 -10.62 27.80
N GLY A 9 37.58 -10.15 29.05
CA GLY A 9 38.19 -10.86 30.17
C GLY A 9 37.45 -12.17 30.53
N PRO A 10 38.03 -13.02 31.39
CA PRO A 10 37.55 -14.38 31.63
C PRO A 10 36.16 -14.39 32.27
N ALA A 11 35.27 -15.22 31.72
CA ALA A 11 33.86 -15.29 32.05
C ALA A 11 33.57 -15.98 33.39
N PRO A 12 32.69 -15.43 34.27
CA PRO A 12 32.13 -16.17 35.39
C PRO A 12 30.99 -17.09 34.91
N LYS A 13 30.96 -18.32 35.46
CA LYS A 13 30.00 -19.39 35.19
C LYS A 13 28.65 -19.14 35.90
N GLY A 14 27.53 -19.47 35.24
CA GLY A 14 26.34 -20.00 35.94
C GLY A 14 25.06 -19.16 36.04
N GLY A 15 24.67 -18.37 35.04
CA GLY A 15 23.31 -17.79 34.98
C GLY A 15 22.73 -17.84 33.56
N LEU A 16 21.43 -18.13 33.42
CA LEU A 16 20.69 -18.00 32.15
C LEU A 16 20.83 -16.55 31.66
N ARG A 17 21.72 -16.30 30.70
CA ARG A 17 21.83 -15.00 30.04
C ARG A 17 20.91 -14.98 28.82
N LEU A 18 20.01 -14.01 28.76
CA LEU A 18 19.24 -13.75 27.55
C LEU A 18 20.20 -13.37 26.41
N PRO A 19 19.93 -13.81 25.18
CA PRO A 19 20.61 -13.26 24.02
C PRO A 19 20.31 -11.75 23.93
N PRO A 20 21.24 -10.93 23.42
CA PRO A 20 21.09 -9.47 23.39
C PRO A 20 19.95 -9.02 22.47
N CYS A 21 19.63 -9.80 21.44
CA CYS A 21 18.54 -9.57 20.50
C CYS A 21 17.86 -10.88 20.11
N VAL A 22 16.64 -10.78 19.58
CA VAL A 22 15.94 -11.93 19.00
C VAL A 22 16.74 -12.45 17.80
N PRO A 23 17.07 -13.76 17.76
CA PRO A 23 17.81 -14.32 16.64
C PRO A 23 16.96 -14.29 15.35
N PRO A 24 17.59 -14.06 14.18
CA PRO A 24 16.88 -14.12 12.91
C PRO A 24 16.35 -15.53 12.65
N PHE A 25 15.31 -15.63 11.82
CA PHE A 25 14.74 -16.94 11.49
C PHE A 25 15.76 -17.83 10.78
N ASN A 26 15.84 -19.08 11.23
CA ASN A 26 16.53 -20.13 10.48
C ASN A 26 15.73 -20.47 9.21
N THR A 27 16.33 -21.19 8.27
CA THR A 27 15.72 -21.49 6.97
C THR A 27 14.38 -22.25 7.07
N LEU A 28 14.24 -23.15 8.05
CA LEU A 28 13.02 -23.92 8.26
C LEU A 28 11.89 -23.04 8.81
N THR A 29 12.17 -22.30 9.88
CA THR A 29 11.24 -21.36 10.51
C THR A 29 10.83 -20.28 9.52
N TYR A 30 11.74 -19.78 8.70
CA TYR A 30 11.44 -18.84 7.63
C TYR A 30 10.45 -19.42 6.62
N ARG A 31 10.66 -20.65 6.12
CA ARG A 31 9.73 -21.29 5.17
C ARG A 31 8.34 -21.51 5.76
N LEU A 32 8.26 -22.00 7.00
CA LEU A 32 7.00 -22.19 7.72
C LEU A 32 6.28 -20.85 7.93
N PHE A 33 7.01 -19.83 8.37
CA PHE A 33 6.48 -18.49 8.55
C PHE A 33 5.98 -17.90 7.23
N THR A 34 6.74 -18.03 6.13
CA THR A 34 6.30 -17.54 4.81
C THR A 34 5.04 -18.27 4.33
N ALA A 35 4.92 -19.57 4.56
CA ALA A 35 3.68 -20.30 4.23
C ALA A 35 2.47 -19.76 5.02
N LEU A 36 2.62 -19.60 6.34
CA LEU A 36 1.59 -19.00 7.19
C LEU A 36 1.25 -17.57 6.76
N TRP A 37 2.27 -16.78 6.43
CA TRP A 37 2.13 -15.41 5.98
C TRP A 37 1.36 -15.33 4.66
N MET A 38 1.63 -16.21 3.70
CA MET A 38 0.91 -16.27 2.42
C MET A 38 -0.58 -16.60 2.62
N ILE A 39 -0.90 -17.49 3.57
CA ILE A 39 -2.30 -17.81 3.92
C ILE A 39 -2.97 -16.57 4.53
N ALA A 40 -2.32 -15.92 5.50
CA ALA A 40 -2.84 -14.70 6.11
C ALA A 40 -3.00 -13.57 5.09
N PHE A 41 -2.07 -13.43 4.13
CA PHE A 41 -2.13 -12.43 3.07
C PHE A 41 -3.29 -12.68 2.11
N ALA A 42 -3.48 -13.93 1.67
CA ALA A 42 -4.61 -14.31 0.82
C ALA A 42 -5.94 -14.04 1.53
N LEU A 43 -6.04 -14.38 2.82
CA LEU A 43 -7.24 -14.14 3.60
C LEU A 43 -7.50 -12.64 3.83
N ALA A 44 -6.45 -11.86 4.12
CA ALA A 44 -6.55 -10.40 4.27
C ALA A 44 -6.86 -9.67 2.94
N LEU A 45 -6.63 -10.32 1.79
CA LEU A 45 -7.01 -9.81 0.48
C LEU A 45 -8.45 -10.20 0.12
N VAL A 46 -8.80 -11.47 0.24
CA VAL A 46 -10.12 -12.00 -0.15
C VAL A 46 -11.20 -11.62 0.86
N GLY A 47 -10.89 -11.69 2.16
CA GLY A 47 -11.84 -11.46 3.23
C GLY A 47 -12.56 -10.11 3.12
N PRO A 48 -11.85 -8.97 3.02
CA PRO A 48 -12.51 -7.68 2.88
C PRO A 48 -13.32 -7.54 1.59
N LEU A 49 -12.84 -8.08 0.46
CA LEU A 49 -13.54 -8.00 -0.82
C LEU A 49 -14.84 -8.82 -0.81
N ALA A 50 -14.77 -10.05 -0.31
CA ALA A 50 -15.93 -10.92 -0.16
C ALA A 50 -16.89 -10.37 0.90
N GLY A 51 -16.38 -9.83 2.01
CA GLY A 51 -17.19 -9.21 3.05
C GLY A 51 -17.93 -7.96 2.58
N LEU A 52 -17.28 -7.14 1.74
CA LEU A 52 -17.96 -6.03 1.06
C LEU A 52 -19.06 -6.55 0.14
N TYR A 53 -18.78 -7.58 -0.64
CA TYR A 53 -19.76 -8.19 -1.54
C TYR A 53 -20.99 -8.70 -0.79
N GLU A 54 -20.80 -9.44 0.31
CA GLU A 54 -21.89 -9.90 1.19
C GLU A 54 -22.68 -8.72 1.76
N ARG A 55 -21.99 -7.69 2.28
CA ARG A 55 -22.63 -6.48 2.80
C ARG A 55 -23.45 -5.73 1.75
N TYR A 56 -23.07 -5.79 0.47
CA TYR A 56 -23.82 -5.18 -0.63
C TYR A 56 -25.00 -6.03 -1.14
N GLN A 57 -24.95 -7.35 -0.93
CA GLN A 57 -26.01 -8.30 -1.29
C GLN A 57 -27.15 -8.29 -0.25
N GLU A 58 -26.81 -8.12 1.02
CA GLU A 58 -27.80 -8.02 2.10
C GLU A 58 -28.50 -6.64 2.09
N ARG A 59 -29.80 -6.61 2.43
CA ARG A 59 -30.50 -5.33 2.67
C ARG A 59 -29.79 -4.60 3.82
N SER A 60 -29.62 -3.29 3.70
CA SER A 60 -28.90 -2.48 4.68
C SER A 60 -29.50 -2.66 6.07
N ASN A 61 -28.79 -3.40 6.91
CA ASN A 61 -29.26 -3.75 8.25
C ASN A 61 -28.95 -2.62 9.25
N ASN A 62 -29.09 -1.37 8.80
CA ASN A 62 -28.65 -0.19 9.55
C ASN A 62 -29.34 -0.12 10.90
N SER A 63 -30.62 -0.52 11.00
CA SER A 63 -31.39 -0.51 12.24
C SER A 63 -30.96 -1.52 13.31
N GLN A 64 -29.84 -2.23 13.14
CA GLN A 64 -29.19 -3.01 14.20
C GLN A 64 -28.06 -2.27 14.93
N LEU A 65 -27.71 -1.04 14.51
CA LEU A 65 -26.65 -0.26 15.16
C LEU A 65 -26.96 0.05 16.65
N LEU A 66 -28.25 0.21 16.97
CA LEU A 66 -28.72 0.49 18.33
C LEU A 66 -29.56 -0.67 18.84
N LEU A 67 -29.42 -1.02 20.13
CA LEU A 67 -30.28 -2.04 20.73
C LEU A 67 -31.73 -1.55 20.75
N GLY A 68 -32.61 -2.23 20.01
CA GLY A 68 -34.02 -1.91 19.90
C GLY A 68 -34.41 -1.00 18.75
N SER A 69 -33.46 -0.43 17.98
CA SER A 69 -33.81 0.56 16.93
C SER A 69 -34.73 0.02 15.85
N ARG A 70 -34.82 -1.30 15.70
CA ARG A 70 -35.81 -1.93 14.82
C ARG A 70 -37.26 -1.66 15.20
N ALA A 71 -37.55 -1.38 16.47
CA ALA A 71 -38.87 -0.95 16.92
C ALA A 71 -39.06 0.58 16.90
N GLY A 72 -38.08 1.33 16.37
CA GLY A 72 -38.09 2.79 16.32
C GLY A 72 -37.68 3.48 17.63
N PHE A 73 -37.01 2.79 18.54
CA PHE A 73 -36.47 3.37 19.78
C PHE A 73 -35.23 2.63 20.27
N ALA A 74 -34.43 3.22 21.15
CA ALA A 74 -33.28 2.56 21.76
C ALA A 74 -33.59 2.18 23.21
N VAL A 75 -33.18 0.99 23.65
CA VAL A 75 -33.36 0.51 25.03
C VAL A 75 -32.04 0.46 25.81
N SER A 76 -32.12 0.37 27.14
CA SER A 76 -30.94 0.23 28.01
C SER A 76 -30.36 -1.20 27.92
N PRO A 77 -29.03 -1.38 27.80
CA PRO A 77 -28.40 -2.72 27.81
C PRO A 77 -28.56 -3.45 29.15
N SER A 78 -28.59 -2.68 30.23
CA SER A 78 -28.75 -3.21 31.59
C SER A 78 -30.19 -3.56 31.90
N ASP A 79 -31.13 -3.03 31.12
CA ASP A 79 -32.56 -3.27 31.24
C ASP A 79 -33.29 -2.95 29.93
N ALA A 80 -33.60 -3.98 29.15
CA ALA A 80 -34.18 -3.79 27.84
C ALA A 80 -35.68 -3.47 27.86
N THR A 81 -36.33 -3.40 29.03
CA THR A 81 -37.67 -2.82 29.13
C THR A 81 -37.63 -1.30 29.16
N LEU A 82 -36.50 -0.68 29.53
CA LEU A 82 -36.38 0.76 29.64
C LEU A 82 -35.99 1.40 28.30
N VAL A 83 -36.88 2.24 27.77
CA VAL A 83 -36.65 3.06 26.57
C VAL A 83 -35.76 4.25 26.92
N ARG A 84 -34.62 4.39 26.26
CA ARG A 84 -33.70 5.53 26.41
C ARG A 84 -34.15 6.74 25.58
N PHE A 85 -34.46 6.53 24.31
CA PHE A 85 -34.90 7.57 23.38
C PHE A 85 -35.51 6.96 22.12
N THR A 86 -36.26 7.74 21.34
CA THR A 86 -36.84 7.30 20.06
C THR A 86 -35.86 7.46 18.90
N VAL A 87 -35.97 6.56 17.92
CA VAL A 87 -35.15 6.46 16.72
C VAL A 87 -36.07 6.65 15.52
N GLY A 88 -35.98 7.83 14.89
CA GLY A 88 -36.91 8.20 13.83
C GLY A 88 -38.28 8.68 14.34
N PRO A 89 -39.15 9.13 13.41
CA PRO A 89 -40.42 9.76 13.77
C PRO A 89 -41.52 8.76 14.16
N GLN A 90 -41.40 7.48 13.82
CA GLN A 90 -42.51 6.53 13.90
C GLN A 90 -42.89 6.17 15.33
N ALA A 91 -41.94 5.74 16.17
CA ALA A 91 -42.25 5.39 17.55
C ALA A 91 -42.65 6.62 18.38
N ALA A 92 -42.04 7.78 18.12
CA ALA A 92 -42.44 9.05 18.72
C ALA A 92 -43.89 9.42 18.34
N GLY A 93 -44.26 9.22 17.07
CA GLY A 93 -45.62 9.42 16.58
C GLY A 93 -46.64 8.42 17.16
N ALA A 94 -46.19 7.21 17.51
CA ALA A 94 -47.00 6.21 18.21
C ALA A 94 -47.19 6.51 19.71
N GLY A 95 -46.52 7.53 20.25
CA GLY A 95 -46.64 7.97 21.64
C GLY A 95 -45.59 7.37 22.58
N VAL A 96 -44.51 6.77 22.07
CA VAL A 96 -43.35 6.34 22.87
C VAL A 96 -42.50 7.54 23.26
N VAL A 97 -42.07 7.61 24.52
CA VAL A 97 -41.30 8.71 25.10
C VAL A 97 -40.03 8.15 25.77
N ALA A 98 -38.97 8.96 25.81
CA ALA A 98 -37.76 8.64 26.54
C ALA A 98 -38.06 8.43 28.04
N GLY A 99 -37.57 7.32 28.60
CA GLY A 99 -37.82 6.92 29.98
C GLY A 99 -39.01 5.97 30.17
N ASP A 100 -39.76 5.63 29.10
CA ASP A 100 -40.82 4.63 29.17
C ASP A 100 -40.29 3.26 29.62
N ASP A 101 -41.06 2.59 30.46
CA ASP A 101 -40.86 1.20 30.86
C ASP A 101 -41.87 0.29 30.14
N ILE A 102 -41.38 -0.66 29.35
CA ILE A 102 -42.21 -1.62 28.60
C ILE A 102 -42.69 -2.70 29.57
N THR A 103 -43.98 -2.63 29.92
CA THR A 103 -44.60 -3.52 30.91
C THR A 103 -45.27 -4.74 30.28
N ALA A 104 -45.64 -4.69 28.99
CA ALA A 104 -46.18 -5.83 28.26
C ALA A 104 -45.94 -5.73 26.74
N ILE A 105 -45.84 -6.88 26.07
CA ILE A 105 -45.76 -7.02 24.61
C ILE A 105 -46.86 -8.00 24.18
N TYR A 106 -47.72 -7.65 23.22
CA TYR A 106 -48.90 -8.47 22.86
C TYR A 106 -49.78 -8.84 24.07
N GLY A 107 -49.84 -7.96 25.09
CA GLY A 107 -50.54 -8.22 26.35
C GLY A 107 -49.84 -9.24 27.28
N LEU A 108 -48.69 -9.81 26.88
CA LEU A 108 -47.85 -10.64 27.75
C LEU A 108 -47.07 -9.73 28.71
N PRO A 109 -47.27 -9.83 30.03
CA PRO A 109 -46.56 -9.00 30.99
C PRO A 109 -45.06 -9.35 31.02
N LEU A 110 -44.22 -8.32 31.02
CA LEU A 110 -42.77 -8.46 31.13
C LEU A 110 -42.31 -8.37 32.59
N PRO A 111 -41.23 -9.06 32.97
CA PRO A 111 -40.49 -8.78 34.20
C PRO A 111 -40.07 -7.32 34.30
N ALA A 112 -40.01 -6.78 35.52
CA ALA A 112 -39.65 -5.39 35.78
C ALA A 112 -38.23 -5.00 35.38
N LYS A 113 -37.36 -5.98 35.07
CA LYS A 113 -36.01 -5.75 34.58
C LYS A 113 -35.57 -6.93 33.73
N MET A 114 -35.18 -6.65 32.49
CA MET A 114 -34.75 -7.68 31.53
C MET A 114 -33.38 -7.36 30.96
N PRO A 115 -32.28 -7.78 31.60
CA PRO A 115 -30.94 -7.58 31.07
C PRO A 115 -30.70 -8.43 29.82
N VAL A 116 -30.14 -7.81 28.78
CA VAL A 116 -29.82 -8.46 27.51
C VAL A 116 -28.31 -8.66 27.41
N ASN A 117 -27.83 -9.76 27.99
CA ASN A 117 -26.46 -10.23 27.81
C ASN A 117 -26.47 -11.70 27.37
N GLU A 118 -25.36 -12.16 26.79
CA GLU A 118 -25.28 -13.50 26.18
C GLU A 118 -25.64 -14.62 27.17
N ARG A 119 -25.26 -14.45 28.44
CA ARG A 119 -25.57 -15.40 29.51
C ARG A 119 -27.04 -15.40 29.88
N THR A 120 -27.67 -14.23 30.03
CA THR A 120 -29.08 -14.12 30.42
C THR A 120 -30.01 -14.59 29.31
N LEU A 121 -29.67 -14.30 28.05
CA LEU A 121 -30.37 -14.82 26.88
C LEU A 121 -30.27 -16.35 26.77
N ALA A 122 -29.11 -16.93 27.09
CA ALA A 122 -28.95 -18.39 27.10
C ALA A 122 -29.72 -19.05 28.26
N GLU A 123 -29.71 -18.43 29.45
CA GLU A 123 -30.44 -18.91 30.63
C GLU A 123 -31.97 -18.84 30.43
N HIS A 124 -32.47 -17.82 29.70
CA HIS A 124 -33.91 -17.58 29.46
C HIS A 124 -34.34 -17.89 28.02
N ALA A 125 -33.62 -18.76 27.31
CA ALA A 125 -33.88 -19.05 25.89
C ALA A 125 -35.31 -19.56 25.61
N ASN A 126 -35.97 -20.17 26.60
CA ASN A 126 -37.32 -20.71 26.50
C ASN A 126 -38.38 -19.86 27.21
N ASP A 127 -38.01 -18.70 27.78
CA ASP A 127 -38.96 -17.82 28.48
C ASP A 127 -39.77 -17.00 27.45
N PRO A 128 -41.11 -17.11 27.42
CA PRO A 128 -41.96 -16.37 26.49
C PRO A 128 -41.75 -14.86 26.51
N ALA A 129 -41.46 -14.26 27.67
CA ALA A 129 -41.21 -12.83 27.79
C ALA A 129 -39.90 -12.44 27.09
N TYR A 130 -38.84 -13.22 27.28
CA TYR A 130 -37.55 -13.01 26.61
C TYR A 130 -37.64 -13.29 25.10
N ILE A 131 -38.44 -14.26 24.67
CA ILE A 131 -38.70 -14.51 23.25
C ILE A 131 -39.45 -13.32 22.62
N ALA A 132 -40.51 -12.83 23.26
CA ALA A 132 -41.28 -11.68 22.77
C ALA A 132 -40.42 -10.41 22.68
N LEU A 133 -39.64 -10.12 23.73
CA LEU A 133 -38.70 -9.00 23.72
C LEU A 133 -37.59 -9.20 22.69
N GLY A 134 -37.05 -10.41 22.56
CA GLY A 134 -36.06 -10.75 21.54
C GLY A 134 -36.59 -10.53 20.12
N ASN A 135 -37.83 -10.92 19.83
CA ASN A 135 -38.48 -10.67 18.55
C ASN A 135 -38.70 -9.17 18.29
N LEU A 136 -39.05 -8.39 19.32
CA LEU A 136 -39.18 -6.94 19.20
C LEU A 136 -37.83 -6.24 18.90
N LEU A 137 -36.76 -6.65 19.59
CA LEU A 137 -35.45 -5.99 19.50
C LEU A 137 -34.62 -6.47 18.30
N PHE A 138 -34.73 -7.76 17.93
CA PHE A 138 -33.88 -8.43 16.95
C PHE A 138 -34.64 -9.05 15.77
N GLY A 139 -35.98 -9.03 15.77
CA GLY A 139 -36.79 -9.55 14.65
C GLY A 139 -36.56 -8.76 13.37
N THR A 140 -36.55 -9.42 12.23
CA THR A 140 -36.31 -8.82 10.89
C THR A 140 -37.59 -8.43 10.16
N ASP A 141 -38.74 -8.88 10.66
CA ASP A 141 -40.00 -8.74 9.96
C ASP A 141 -40.63 -7.38 10.24
N ASN A 142 -41.26 -6.81 9.20
CA ASN A 142 -42.09 -5.63 9.37
C ASN A 142 -43.42 -6.07 9.99
N ALA A 143 -43.63 -5.75 11.27
CA ALA A 143 -44.81 -6.14 12.01
C ALA A 143 -45.26 -5.03 12.95
N ASP A 144 -46.57 -4.88 13.12
CA ASP A 144 -47.12 -4.02 14.15
C ASP A 144 -47.13 -4.78 15.49
N VAL A 145 -46.43 -4.22 16.46
CA VAL A 145 -46.25 -4.77 17.79
C VAL A 145 -46.96 -3.87 18.80
N PRO A 146 -48.08 -4.32 19.40
CA PRO A 146 -48.72 -3.62 20.50
C PRO A 146 -47.89 -3.78 21.78
N LEU A 147 -47.59 -2.65 22.40
CA LEU A 147 -46.83 -2.53 23.65
C LEU A 147 -47.69 -1.80 24.69
N THR A 148 -47.58 -2.22 25.94
CA THR A 148 -48.07 -1.45 27.09
C THR A 148 -46.88 -0.80 27.77
N VAL A 149 -46.80 0.53 27.70
CA VAL A 149 -45.69 1.31 28.26
C VAL A 149 -46.15 2.14 29.45
N ARG A 150 -45.25 2.30 30.41
CA ARG A 150 -45.44 3.14 31.59
C ARG A 150 -44.45 4.30 31.56
N ASP A 151 -44.98 5.51 31.51
CA ASP A 151 -44.20 6.76 31.55
C ASP A 151 -43.48 6.93 32.91
N PRO A 152 -42.41 7.75 33.03
CA PRO A 152 -41.78 8.05 34.32
C PRO A 152 -42.75 8.62 35.37
N ASP A 153 -43.81 9.31 34.93
CA ASP A 153 -44.89 9.81 35.80
C ASP A 153 -45.89 8.73 36.26
N GLY A 154 -45.68 7.46 35.85
CA GLY A 154 -46.49 6.31 36.23
C GLY A 154 -47.76 6.10 35.40
N ARG A 155 -47.96 6.88 34.33
CA ARG A 155 -49.10 6.73 33.43
C ARG A 155 -48.90 5.55 32.49
N VAL A 156 -49.87 4.64 32.44
CA VAL A 156 -49.85 3.47 31.56
C VAL A 156 -50.64 3.78 30.29
N ARG A 157 -50.08 3.42 29.14
CA ARG A 157 -50.71 3.58 27.82
C ARG A 157 -50.36 2.43 26.90
N ASP A 158 -51.31 2.07 26.04
CA ASP A 158 -51.10 1.10 24.98
C ASP A 158 -50.69 1.84 23.70
N VAL A 159 -49.56 1.43 23.12
CA VAL A 159 -49.00 2.00 21.90
C VAL A 159 -48.73 0.87 20.91
N VAL A 160 -48.80 1.15 19.62
CA VAL A 160 -48.46 0.19 18.58
C VAL A 160 -47.25 0.71 17.84
N VAL A 161 -46.15 -0.03 17.89
CA VAL A 161 -44.92 0.29 17.16
C VAL A 161 -44.77 -0.65 15.98
N THR A 162 -44.29 -0.13 14.85
CA THR A 162 -44.01 -0.95 13.68
C THR A 162 -42.53 -1.30 13.69
N THR A 163 -42.20 -2.59 13.70
CA THR A 163 -40.82 -3.04 13.53
C THR A 163 -40.38 -2.91 12.08
N GLY A 164 -39.09 -2.67 11.84
CA GLY A 164 -38.53 -2.65 10.50
C GLY A 164 -37.09 -2.14 10.44
N ASP A 165 -36.50 -2.18 9.24
CA ASP A 165 -35.08 -1.89 9.05
C ASP A 165 -34.76 -0.40 8.74
N ASN A 166 -35.78 0.46 8.60
CA ASN A 166 -35.62 1.83 8.11
C ASN A 166 -35.54 2.92 9.19
N HIS A 167 -35.74 2.60 10.47
CA HIS A 167 -35.86 3.60 11.54
C HIS A 167 -34.62 4.48 11.73
N ILE A 168 -33.42 3.90 11.63
CA ILE A 168 -32.17 4.68 11.71
C ILE A 168 -32.00 5.59 10.49
N ASP A 169 -32.36 5.12 9.30
CA ASP A 169 -32.32 5.92 8.08
C ASP A 169 -33.32 7.09 8.18
N ASP A 170 -34.52 6.85 8.68
CA ASP A 170 -35.54 7.87 8.87
C ASP A 170 -35.13 8.87 9.97
N GLY A 171 -34.53 8.38 11.06
CA GLY A 171 -33.92 9.21 12.09
C GLY A 171 -32.78 10.08 11.56
N ALA A 172 -31.91 9.54 10.71
CA ALA A 172 -30.83 10.29 10.09
C ALA A 172 -31.38 11.39 9.17
N ARG A 173 -32.38 11.07 8.35
CA ARG A 173 -33.07 12.06 7.49
C ARG A 173 -33.72 13.17 8.33
N ALA A 174 -34.31 12.83 9.47
CA ALA A 174 -34.90 13.82 10.38
C ALA A 174 -33.84 14.78 10.97
N LEU A 175 -32.59 14.33 11.12
CA LEU A 175 -31.45 15.16 11.51
C LEU A 175 -30.79 15.90 10.32
N GLY A 176 -31.32 15.77 9.10
CA GLY A 176 -30.74 16.34 7.88
C GLY A 176 -29.50 15.59 7.37
N ILE A 177 -29.24 14.38 7.89
CA ILE A 177 -28.10 13.53 7.49
C ILE A 177 -28.60 12.51 6.46
N SER A 178 -27.91 12.43 5.32
CA SER A 178 -28.21 11.36 4.35
C SER A 178 -27.82 10.00 4.95
N PRO A 179 -28.71 8.99 4.98
CA PRO A 179 -28.39 7.65 5.50
C PRO A 179 -27.19 6.98 4.82
N LYS A 180 -26.88 7.40 3.59
CA LYS A 180 -25.70 6.93 2.85
C LYS A 180 -24.38 7.29 3.54
N TRP A 181 -24.33 8.39 4.29
CA TRP A 181 -23.15 8.76 5.07
C TRP A 181 -22.86 7.78 6.21
N LEU A 182 -23.89 7.18 6.80
CA LEU A 182 -23.72 6.20 7.89
C LEU A 182 -23.00 4.96 7.39
N ASN A 183 -23.45 4.42 6.25
CA ASN A 183 -22.80 3.29 5.59
C ASN A 183 -21.37 3.60 5.11
N PHE A 184 -21.08 4.84 4.71
CA PHE A 184 -19.73 5.25 4.30
C PHE A 184 -18.76 5.31 5.48
N ILE A 185 -19.20 5.85 6.63
CA ILE A 185 -18.36 6.01 7.83
C ILE A 185 -17.94 4.65 8.39
N ASP A 186 -18.86 3.67 8.40
CA ASP A 186 -18.58 2.27 8.77
C ASP A 186 -17.53 1.59 7.90
N LEU A 187 -17.31 2.08 6.68
CA LEU A 187 -16.36 1.50 5.71
C LEU A 187 -15.11 2.36 5.53
N LEU A 188 -14.98 3.47 6.27
CA LEU A 188 -13.90 4.43 6.08
C LEU A 188 -12.52 3.79 6.31
N HIS A 189 -12.40 2.88 7.27
CA HIS A 189 -11.14 2.16 7.55
C HIS A 189 -10.75 1.19 6.43
N VAL A 190 -11.70 0.71 5.63
CA VAL A 190 -11.43 -0.19 4.49
C VAL A 190 -10.60 0.51 3.42
N LEU A 191 -10.72 1.85 3.29
CA LEU A 191 -9.88 2.64 2.39
C LEU A 191 -8.38 2.52 2.73
N ALA A 192 -8.04 2.22 3.98
CA ALA A 192 -6.66 2.00 4.39
C ALA A 192 -6.14 0.61 4.00
N TYR A 193 -7.00 -0.40 3.82
CA TYR A 193 -6.59 -1.80 3.69
C TYR A 193 -5.57 -2.06 2.57
N PRO A 194 -5.72 -1.50 1.36
CA PRO A 194 -4.74 -1.74 0.31
C PRO A 194 -3.36 -1.17 0.64
N PHE A 195 -3.32 -0.02 1.33
CA PHE A 195 -2.07 0.52 1.88
C PHE A 195 -1.50 -0.41 2.98
N LEU A 196 -2.35 -0.97 3.84
CA LEU A 196 -1.94 -1.94 4.87
C LEU A 196 -1.38 -3.24 4.27
N LEU A 197 -2.04 -3.79 3.24
CA LEU A 197 -1.59 -4.97 2.51
C LEU A 197 -0.26 -4.71 1.83
N TRP A 198 -0.10 -3.55 1.19
CA TRP A 198 1.17 -3.14 0.58
C TRP A 198 2.27 -2.99 1.63
N ALA A 199 2.00 -2.33 2.77
CA ALA A 199 2.95 -2.17 3.86
C ALA A 199 3.36 -3.53 4.45
N ALA A 200 2.40 -4.42 4.70
CA ALA A 200 2.67 -5.77 5.20
C ALA A 200 3.51 -6.58 4.22
N TRP A 201 3.18 -6.56 2.92
CA TRP A 201 3.96 -7.21 1.86
C TRP A 201 5.38 -6.68 1.80
N MET A 202 5.55 -5.37 1.89
CA MET A 202 6.84 -4.70 1.84
C MET A 202 7.72 -5.09 3.03
N LEU A 203 7.15 -5.11 4.24
CA LEU A 203 7.84 -5.56 5.47
C LEU A 203 8.30 -7.02 5.37
N HIS A 204 7.47 -7.88 4.79
CA HIS A 204 7.83 -9.29 4.57
C HIS A 204 8.92 -9.42 3.49
N HIS A 205 8.72 -8.84 2.32
CA HIS A 205 9.60 -9.08 1.17
C HIS A 205 11.02 -8.54 1.38
N ARG A 206 11.18 -7.42 2.10
CA ARG A 206 12.50 -6.80 2.30
C ARG A 206 13.29 -7.35 3.47
N ASN A 207 12.62 -7.72 4.56
CA ASN A 207 13.27 -8.11 5.82
C ASN A 207 12.60 -9.33 6.46
N SER A 208 12.19 -10.32 5.66
CA SER A 208 11.50 -11.52 6.19
C SER A 208 12.29 -12.36 7.19
N ARG A 209 13.62 -12.19 7.28
CA ARG A 209 14.44 -12.86 8.30
C ARG A 209 14.53 -12.08 9.61
N ASP A 210 14.16 -10.80 9.60
CA ASP A 210 14.03 -10.00 10.80
C ASP A 210 12.71 -10.32 11.51
N ALA A 211 12.82 -10.67 12.79
CA ALA A 211 11.66 -11.08 13.58
C ALA A 211 10.66 -9.93 13.79
N VAL A 212 11.14 -8.70 13.97
CA VAL A 212 10.27 -7.54 14.27
C VAL A 212 9.41 -7.18 13.05
N SER A 213 10.02 -7.05 11.87
CA SER A 213 9.29 -6.77 10.62
C SER A 213 8.31 -7.89 10.26
N SER A 214 8.68 -9.14 10.50
CA SER A 214 7.84 -10.31 10.26
C SER A 214 6.63 -10.37 11.19
N ILE A 215 6.83 -10.16 12.50
CA ILE A 215 5.77 -10.12 13.50
C ILE A 215 4.79 -8.98 13.22
N LEU A 216 5.30 -7.76 12.95
CA LEU A 216 4.47 -6.61 12.63
C LEU A 216 3.67 -6.84 11.35
N SER A 217 4.30 -7.36 10.30
CA SER A 217 3.63 -7.68 9.04
C SER A 217 2.47 -8.68 9.24
N LEU A 218 2.72 -9.78 9.96
CA LEU A 218 1.69 -10.77 10.26
C LEU A 218 0.56 -10.19 11.12
N ALA A 219 0.89 -9.33 12.09
CA ALA A 219 -0.10 -8.64 12.92
C ALA A 219 -1.09 -7.83 12.05
N VAL A 220 -0.57 -7.06 11.08
CA VAL A 220 -1.41 -6.28 10.15
C VAL A 220 -2.36 -7.18 9.38
N LEU A 221 -1.86 -8.29 8.83
CA LEU A 221 -2.67 -9.20 8.03
C LEU A 221 -3.76 -9.88 8.85
N LEU A 222 -3.46 -10.32 10.06
CA LEU A 222 -4.46 -10.92 10.96
C LEU A 222 -5.52 -9.91 11.37
N THR A 223 -5.14 -8.66 11.66
CA THR A 223 -6.11 -7.60 11.94
C THR A 223 -7.04 -7.37 10.74
N VAL A 224 -6.50 -7.22 9.52
CA VAL A 224 -7.34 -7.02 8.32
C VAL A 224 -8.22 -8.24 8.02
N ALA A 225 -7.70 -9.45 8.22
CA ALA A 225 -8.45 -10.69 7.98
C ALA A 225 -9.54 -10.97 9.02
N ALA A 226 -9.42 -10.40 10.23
CA ALA A 226 -10.36 -10.65 11.32
C ALA A 226 -11.35 -9.50 11.57
N GLU A 227 -11.05 -8.28 11.11
CA GLU A 227 -11.90 -7.10 11.27
C GLU A 227 -13.05 -7.06 10.22
N GLN A 228 -14.12 -6.30 10.49
CA GLN A 228 -15.15 -6.05 9.48
C GLN A 228 -14.56 -5.27 8.29
N PRO A 229 -14.90 -5.62 7.02
CA PRO A 229 -15.96 -6.55 6.63
C PRO A 229 -15.52 -8.01 6.49
N ALA A 230 -14.24 -8.36 6.66
CA ALA A 230 -13.76 -9.73 6.51
C ALA A 230 -14.44 -10.72 7.48
N SER A 231 -14.75 -10.29 8.70
CA SER A 231 -15.51 -11.11 9.66
C SER A 231 -16.92 -11.47 9.18
N MET A 232 -17.57 -10.62 8.39
CA MET A 232 -18.89 -10.93 7.80
C MET A 232 -18.79 -12.09 6.81
N PHE A 233 -17.78 -12.06 5.94
CA PHE A 233 -17.50 -13.16 5.03
C PHE A 233 -17.15 -14.44 5.78
N LEU A 234 -16.31 -14.36 6.83
CA LEU A 234 -15.99 -15.51 7.66
C LEU A 234 -17.26 -16.12 8.28
N ALA A 235 -18.19 -15.27 8.74
CA ALA A 235 -19.48 -15.73 9.26
C ALA A 235 -20.34 -16.38 8.16
N SER A 236 -20.38 -15.84 6.93
CA SER A 236 -21.17 -16.42 5.83
C SER A 236 -20.67 -17.82 5.42
N ILE A 237 -19.36 -18.05 5.48
CA ILE A 237 -18.76 -19.38 5.29
C ILE A 237 -18.76 -20.25 6.56
N HIS A 238 -19.54 -19.87 7.59
CA HIS A 238 -19.74 -20.61 8.84
C HIS A 238 -18.45 -20.82 9.67
N VAL A 239 -17.49 -19.91 9.58
CA VAL A 239 -16.32 -19.92 10.47
C VAL A 239 -16.78 -19.60 11.90
N PRO A 240 -16.41 -20.42 12.89
CA PRO A 240 -16.81 -20.18 14.27
C PRO A 240 -16.34 -18.81 14.78
N ARG A 241 -17.23 -18.10 15.50
CA ARG A 241 -16.94 -16.76 16.06
C ARG A 241 -15.67 -16.75 16.93
N TRP A 242 -15.46 -17.79 17.73
CA TRP A 242 -14.27 -17.88 18.59
C TRP A 242 -12.96 -17.87 17.80
N LEU A 243 -12.94 -18.43 16.57
CA LEU A 243 -11.76 -18.46 15.73
C LEU A 243 -11.46 -17.07 15.16
N ASN A 244 -12.49 -16.34 14.72
CA ASN A 244 -12.35 -14.95 14.28
C ASN A 244 -11.84 -14.05 15.44
N VAL A 245 -12.39 -14.20 16.64
CA VAL A 245 -11.92 -13.49 17.84
C VAL A 245 -10.46 -13.84 18.15
N ALA A 246 -10.10 -15.13 18.13
CA ALA A 246 -8.73 -15.56 18.38
C ALA A 246 -7.74 -15.01 17.34
N MET A 247 -8.13 -14.91 16.06
CA MET A 247 -7.31 -14.28 15.02
C MET A 247 -7.11 -12.78 15.28
N PHE A 248 -8.18 -12.08 15.66
CA PHE A 248 -8.12 -10.66 16.00
C PHE A 248 -7.20 -10.40 17.21
N ASP A 249 -7.36 -11.19 18.27
CA ASP A 249 -6.54 -11.08 19.49
C ASP A 249 -5.09 -11.45 19.23
N LEU A 250 -4.83 -12.48 18.43
CA LEU A 250 -3.48 -12.83 17.99
C LEU A 250 -2.84 -11.68 17.20
N GLY A 251 -3.60 -11.01 16.34
CA GLY A 251 -3.15 -9.79 15.65
C GLY A 251 -2.71 -8.70 16.63
N ASN A 252 -3.52 -8.41 17.65
CA ASN A 252 -3.21 -7.42 18.69
C ASN A 252 -1.98 -7.82 19.54
N VAL A 253 -1.88 -9.09 19.93
CA VAL A 253 -0.72 -9.62 20.67
C VAL A 253 0.56 -9.50 19.84
N LEU A 254 0.52 -9.85 18.56
CA LEU A 254 1.67 -9.73 17.67
C LEU A 254 2.03 -8.26 17.42
N LEU A 255 1.04 -7.36 17.28
CA LEU A 255 1.27 -5.93 17.13
C LEU A 255 2.04 -5.37 18.35
N LEU A 256 1.53 -5.62 19.56
CA LEU A 256 2.17 -5.19 20.80
C LEU A 256 3.55 -5.82 20.98
N THR A 257 3.72 -7.09 20.61
CA THR A 257 5.02 -7.78 20.63
C THR A 257 6.02 -7.10 19.69
N GLY A 258 5.61 -6.81 18.45
CA GLY A 258 6.43 -6.11 17.47
C GLY A 258 6.85 -4.72 17.95
N ILE A 259 5.94 -3.98 18.58
CA ILE A 259 6.23 -2.67 19.16
C ILE A 259 7.24 -2.77 20.31
N LEU A 260 7.08 -3.73 21.22
CA LEU A 260 7.98 -3.91 22.38
C LEU A 260 9.39 -4.33 21.97
N LEU A 261 9.51 -5.06 20.86
CA LEU A 261 10.77 -5.49 20.29
C LEU A 261 11.44 -4.41 19.41
N PHE A 262 10.71 -3.39 18.98
CA PHE A 262 11.23 -2.32 18.12
C PHE A 262 12.39 -1.54 18.79
N PRO A 263 13.43 -1.10 18.04
CA PRO A 263 13.69 -1.32 16.60
C PRO A 263 14.47 -2.60 16.24
N HIS A 264 15.30 -3.14 17.13
CA HIS A 264 16.29 -4.20 16.80
C HIS A 264 16.03 -5.55 17.48
N GLY A 265 14.86 -5.74 18.08
CA GLY A 265 14.54 -6.96 18.81
C GLY A 265 15.32 -7.09 20.13
N ASN A 266 15.77 -5.98 20.74
CA ASN A 266 16.56 -6.03 21.95
C ASN A 266 15.77 -6.67 23.10
N LEU A 267 16.33 -7.73 23.67
CA LEU A 267 15.71 -8.48 24.74
C LEU A 267 16.21 -7.96 26.09
N SER A 268 15.27 -7.61 26.95
CA SER A 268 15.52 -7.36 28.37
C SER A 268 14.53 -8.18 29.17
N TRP A 269 14.88 -8.55 30.40
CA TRP A 269 13.99 -9.34 31.25
C TRP A 269 12.62 -8.67 31.45
N ARG A 270 12.58 -7.33 31.45
CA ARG A 270 11.33 -6.54 31.50
C ARG A 270 10.49 -6.72 30.24
N ARG A 271 11.10 -6.61 29.05
CA ARG A 271 10.40 -6.80 27.77
C ARG A 271 9.91 -8.24 27.61
N VAL A 272 10.72 -9.22 28.00
CA VAL A 272 10.34 -10.64 27.97
C VAL A 272 9.14 -10.90 28.90
N ALA A 273 9.16 -10.36 30.12
CA ALA A 273 8.03 -10.48 31.04
C ALA A 273 6.75 -9.85 30.47
N MET A 274 6.86 -8.67 29.84
CA MET A 274 5.71 -8.03 29.17
C MET A 274 5.18 -8.86 28.00
N ILE A 275 6.06 -9.34 27.12
CA ILE A 275 5.69 -10.18 25.96
C ILE A 275 5.04 -11.48 26.43
N ALA A 276 5.57 -12.11 27.50
CA ALA A 276 5.01 -13.31 28.08
C ALA A 276 3.61 -13.09 28.69
N LEU A 277 3.28 -11.86 29.10
CA LEU A 277 1.97 -11.50 29.63
C LEU A 277 0.95 -11.16 28.53
N LEU A 278 1.37 -10.79 27.32
CA LEU A 278 0.45 -10.41 26.23
C LEU A 278 -0.61 -11.47 25.88
N PRO A 279 -0.31 -12.79 25.84
CA PRO A 279 -1.32 -13.81 25.56
C PRO A 279 -2.49 -13.85 26.55
N THR A 280 -2.36 -13.23 27.73
CA THR A 280 -3.48 -13.10 28.67
C THR A 280 -4.67 -12.36 28.05
N LEU A 281 -4.43 -11.47 27.08
CA LEU A 281 -5.48 -10.76 26.34
C LEU A 281 -6.49 -11.72 25.69
N MET A 282 -6.05 -12.89 25.22
CA MET A 282 -6.91 -13.88 24.54
C MET A 282 -7.94 -14.54 25.47
N PHE A 283 -7.81 -14.35 26.79
CA PHE A 283 -8.72 -14.89 27.79
C PHE A 283 -9.60 -13.81 28.43
N LEU A 284 -9.41 -12.54 28.05
CA LEU A 284 -10.17 -11.41 28.56
C LEU A 284 -11.29 -11.04 27.60
N GLN A 285 -12.37 -10.47 28.13
CA GLN A 285 -13.52 -10.03 27.34
C GLN A 285 -14.02 -8.67 27.81
N GLY A 286 -14.77 -8.00 26.94
CA GLY A 286 -15.47 -6.75 27.24
C GLY A 286 -14.55 -5.64 27.76
N THR A 287 -14.96 -5.01 28.86
CA THR A 287 -14.31 -3.82 29.41
C THR A 287 -12.92 -4.10 29.98
N ILE A 288 -12.75 -5.29 30.57
CA ILE A 288 -11.48 -5.75 31.14
C ILE A 288 -10.44 -5.91 30.02
N TYR A 289 -10.82 -6.54 28.90
CA TYR A 289 -9.95 -6.66 27.72
C TYR A 289 -9.45 -5.29 27.25
N GLN A 290 -10.37 -4.34 27.06
CA GLN A 290 -10.04 -3.00 26.57
C GLN A 290 -9.10 -2.25 27.53
N THR A 291 -9.35 -2.35 28.83
CA THR A 291 -8.53 -1.69 29.86
C THR A 291 -7.11 -2.27 29.87
N VAL A 292 -6.99 -3.60 29.88
CA VAL A 292 -5.68 -4.28 29.87
C VAL A 292 -4.92 -3.99 28.57
N PHE A 293 -5.61 -3.97 27.42
CA PHE A 293 -5.02 -3.59 26.14
C PHE A 293 -4.46 -2.15 26.16
N VAL A 294 -5.22 -1.19 26.69
CA VAL A 294 -4.76 0.20 26.84
C VAL A 294 -3.56 0.30 27.80
N CYS A 295 -3.56 -0.45 28.90
CA CYS A 295 -2.41 -0.52 29.79
C CYS A 295 -1.14 -1.02 29.07
N PHE A 296 -1.24 -2.07 28.26
CA PHE A 296 -0.12 -2.55 27.45
C PHE A 296 0.34 -1.53 26.40
N MET A 297 -0.60 -0.82 25.77
CA MET A 297 -0.29 0.27 24.84
C MET A 297 0.51 1.39 25.52
N ILE A 298 0.11 1.81 26.73
CA ILE A 298 0.84 2.80 27.52
C ILE A 298 2.24 2.28 27.85
N LEU A 299 2.38 1.04 28.32
CA LEU A 299 3.68 0.45 28.63
C LEU A 299 4.58 0.35 27.38
N ALA A 300 4.00 0.07 26.22
CA ALA A 300 4.69 0.02 24.94
C ALA A 300 5.23 1.41 24.53
N VAL A 301 4.41 2.46 24.65
CA VAL A 301 4.83 3.86 24.42
C VAL A 301 5.92 4.28 25.40
N LEU A 302 5.77 3.97 26.69
CA LEU A 302 6.78 4.27 27.72
C LEU A 302 8.11 3.53 27.46
N SER A 303 8.04 2.27 27.00
CA SER A 303 9.21 1.48 26.59
C SER A 303 9.94 2.15 25.42
N LEU A 304 9.22 2.62 24.41
CA LEU A 304 9.80 3.34 23.28
C LEU A 304 10.37 4.70 23.65
N LEU A 305 9.68 5.48 24.49
CA LEU A 305 10.18 6.75 25.04
C LEU A 305 11.50 6.55 25.80
N ARG A 306 11.57 5.50 26.62
CA ARG A 306 12.81 5.13 27.31
C ARG A 306 13.91 4.75 26.33
N THR A 307 13.56 3.98 25.30
CA THR A 307 14.51 3.57 24.25
C THR A 307 15.03 4.79 23.49
N LEU A 308 14.16 5.76 23.16
CA LEU A 308 14.53 7.02 22.51
C LEU A 308 15.50 7.85 23.38
N ARG A 309 15.26 7.93 24.69
CA ARG A 309 16.15 8.66 25.63
C ARG A 309 17.53 8.04 25.76
N LEU A 310 17.63 6.71 25.66
CA LEU A 310 18.88 5.97 25.78
C LEU A 310 19.65 5.86 24.45
N THR A 311 19.08 6.30 23.33
CA THR A 311 19.71 6.17 22.00
C THR A 311 20.47 7.44 21.63
N GLU A 312 21.78 7.31 21.42
CA GLU A 312 22.71 8.42 21.13
C GLU A 312 22.83 8.72 19.62
N SER A 313 22.72 7.72 18.73
CA SER A 313 22.89 7.90 17.28
C SER A 313 21.72 8.62 16.62
N GLY A 314 22.00 9.61 15.76
CA GLY A 314 21.00 10.44 15.10
C GLY A 314 19.97 9.66 14.26
N GLU A 315 20.41 8.70 13.44
CA GLU A 315 19.51 7.95 12.54
C GLU A 315 18.57 7.00 13.28
N GLN A 316 19.08 6.21 14.22
CA GLN A 316 18.23 5.31 15.03
C GLN A 316 17.27 6.10 15.92
N ARG A 317 17.69 7.28 16.41
CA ARG A 317 16.81 8.15 17.18
C ARG A 317 15.66 8.66 16.32
N GLN A 318 15.92 9.02 15.06
CA GLN A 318 14.87 9.41 14.12
C GLN A 318 13.95 8.23 13.77
N GLN A 319 14.50 7.02 13.58
CA GLN A 319 13.69 5.80 13.43
C GLN A 319 12.69 5.62 14.58
N ILE A 320 13.18 5.69 15.82
CA ILE A 320 12.34 5.54 17.02
C ILE A 320 11.35 6.70 17.12
N HIS A 321 11.73 7.92 16.73
CA HIS A 321 10.84 9.07 16.77
C HIS A 321 9.61 8.90 15.85
N TRP A 322 9.80 8.45 14.61
CA TRP A 322 8.67 8.18 13.70
C TRP A 322 7.81 7.00 14.15
N ALA A 323 8.43 5.94 14.66
CA ALA A 323 7.68 4.81 15.23
C ALA A 323 6.86 5.26 16.44
N LEU A 324 7.48 6.04 17.34
CA LEU A 324 6.83 6.60 18.51
C LEU A 324 5.66 7.51 18.14
N LEU A 325 5.81 8.35 17.11
CA LEU A 325 4.73 9.20 16.61
C LEU A 325 3.54 8.35 16.12
N GLY A 326 3.79 7.31 15.32
CA GLY A 326 2.75 6.40 14.84
C GLY A 326 2.04 5.66 15.98
N ILE A 327 2.83 5.08 16.90
CA ILE A 327 2.31 4.25 18.00
C ILE A 327 1.59 5.10 19.04
N THR A 328 2.09 6.30 19.34
CA THR A 328 1.42 7.24 20.25
C THR A 328 0.14 7.76 19.62
N GLY A 329 0.16 8.13 18.34
CA GLY A 329 -1.04 8.54 17.62
C GLY A 329 -2.11 7.45 17.61
N TYR A 330 -1.71 6.20 17.35
CA TYR A 330 -2.58 5.04 17.47
C TYR A 330 -3.15 4.88 18.89
N ALA A 331 -2.31 4.93 19.92
CA ALA A 331 -2.74 4.80 21.31
C ALA A 331 -3.79 5.84 21.69
N VAL A 332 -3.56 7.12 21.32
CA VAL A 332 -4.47 8.23 21.61
C VAL A 332 -5.79 8.07 20.86
N LEU A 333 -5.75 7.87 19.54
CA LEU A 333 -6.95 7.76 18.71
C LEU A 333 -7.75 6.50 19.03
N ARG A 334 -7.08 5.39 19.37
CA ARG A 334 -7.74 4.18 19.84
C ARG A 334 -8.37 4.38 21.22
N CYS A 335 -7.73 5.11 22.12
CA CYS A 335 -8.32 5.48 23.41
C CYS A 335 -9.58 6.32 23.23
N ILE A 336 -9.56 7.32 22.32
CA ILE A 336 -10.75 8.12 21.97
C ILE A 336 -11.88 7.22 21.46
N SER A 337 -11.58 6.32 20.52
CA SER A 337 -12.56 5.34 20.01
C SER A 337 -13.17 4.49 21.13
N ILE A 338 -12.36 3.97 22.05
CA ILE A 338 -12.83 3.19 23.20
C ILE A 338 -13.71 4.04 24.13
N VAL A 339 -13.29 5.28 24.45
CA VAL A 339 -14.08 6.18 25.30
C VAL A 339 -15.43 6.51 24.66
N CYS A 340 -15.48 6.77 23.35
CA CYS A 340 -16.74 6.94 22.62
C CYS A 340 -17.63 5.69 22.71
N ASP A 341 -17.06 4.49 22.59
CA ASP A 341 -17.79 3.23 22.77
C ASP A 341 -18.40 3.06 24.17
N TYR A 342 -17.81 3.66 25.21
CA TYR A 342 -18.43 3.73 26.54
C TYR A 342 -19.52 4.80 26.61
N LEU A 343 -19.25 5.99 26.06
CA LEU A 343 -20.17 7.14 26.13
C LEU A 343 -21.46 6.91 25.34
N LYS A 344 -21.47 6.04 24.32
CA LYS A 344 -22.69 5.75 23.54
C LYS A 344 -23.85 5.22 24.39
N TRP A 345 -23.54 4.58 25.52
CA TRP A 345 -24.56 4.07 26.45
C TRP A 345 -25.10 5.12 27.43
N SER A 346 -24.48 6.30 27.49
CA SER A 346 -24.90 7.43 28.35
C SER A 346 -25.56 8.57 27.58
N THR A 347 -25.87 8.40 26.30
CA THR A 347 -26.56 9.41 25.49
C THR A 347 -28.07 9.36 25.66
N ASP A 348 -28.73 10.51 25.65
CA ASP A 348 -30.18 10.63 25.86
C ASP A 348 -30.95 10.93 24.57
N SER A 349 -30.26 10.95 23.42
CA SER A 349 -30.89 11.20 22.13
C SER A 349 -30.18 10.45 20.99
N PHE A 350 -30.94 10.16 19.94
CA PHE A 350 -30.43 9.53 18.72
C PHE A 350 -29.29 10.33 18.08
N GLY A 351 -29.44 11.66 17.96
CA GLY A 351 -28.41 12.51 17.34
C GLY A 351 -27.09 12.53 18.10
N GLN A 352 -27.12 12.55 19.43
CA GLN A 352 -25.90 12.45 20.24
C GLN A 352 -25.25 11.08 20.11
N GLN A 353 -26.04 10.00 20.14
CA GLN A 353 -25.49 8.65 19.97
C GLN A 353 -24.82 8.48 18.60
N LEU A 354 -25.48 8.97 17.55
CA LEU A 354 -24.94 8.94 16.19
C LEU A 354 -23.62 9.70 16.07
N LEU A 355 -23.51 10.88 16.69
CA LEU A 355 -22.27 11.66 16.72
C LEU A 355 -21.13 10.88 17.41
N VAL A 356 -21.43 10.25 18.55
CA VAL A 356 -20.45 9.45 19.30
C VAL A 356 -19.97 8.25 18.49
N GLU A 357 -20.87 7.54 17.80
CA GLU A 357 -20.53 6.40 16.93
C GLU A 357 -19.67 6.83 15.73
N ILE A 358 -20.05 7.92 15.05
CA ILE A 358 -19.26 8.50 13.96
C ILE A 358 -17.85 8.88 14.43
N THR A 359 -17.77 9.51 15.59
CA THR A 359 -16.48 9.91 16.19
C THR A 359 -15.64 8.69 16.53
N ALA A 360 -16.24 7.63 17.06
CA ALA A 360 -15.56 6.37 17.35
C ALA A 360 -14.98 5.74 16.07
N GLY A 361 -15.80 5.64 15.01
CA GLY A 361 -15.40 5.06 13.72
C GLY A 361 -14.27 5.83 13.04
N ILE A 362 -14.39 7.15 12.93
CA ILE A 362 -13.34 8.01 12.34
C ILE A 362 -12.05 7.93 13.15
N SER A 363 -12.14 7.97 14.48
CA SER A 363 -10.98 7.89 15.37
C SER A 363 -10.27 6.54 15.20
N PHE A 364 -11.00 5.44 15.11
CA PHE A 364 -10.44 4.11 14.87
C PHE A 364 -9.75 4.01 13.50
N ALA A 365 -10.41 4.46 12.43
CA ALA A 365 -9.85 4.46 11.09
C ALA A 365 -8.53 5.25 11.03
N LEU A 366 -8.50 6.45 11.63
CA LEU A 366 -7.31 7.28 11.70
C LEU A 366 -6.22 6.66 12.60
N ALA A 367 -6.59 6.00 13.70
CA ALA A 367 -5.64 5.30 14.57
C ALA A 367 -4.83 4.28 13.77
N VAL A 368 -5.53 3.40 13.03
CA VAL A 368 -4.90 2.36 12.21
C VAL A 368 -4.01 2.98 11.15
N LEU A 369 -4.47 4.02 10.46
CA LEU A 369 -3.68 4.71 9.44
C LEU A 369 -2.40 5.33 10.02
N VAL A 370 -2.50 6.07 11.13
CA VAL A 370 -1.37 6.75 11.77
C VAL A 370 -0.33 5.76 12.29
N LEU A 371 -0.77 4.66 12.93
CA LEU A 371 0.12 3.57 13.35
C LEU A 371 1.01 3.12 12.20
N GLN A 372 0.37 2.88 11.06
CA GLN A 372 0.95 2.17 9.94
C GLN A 372 1.84 3.10 9.13
N VAL A 373 1.42 4.34 8.92
CA VAL A 373 2.28 5.38 8.32
C VAL A 373 3.51 5.63 9.19
N GLY A 374 3.36 5.73 10.52
CA GLY A 374 4.51 5.94 11.41
C GLY A 374 5.48 4.76 11.47
N LEU A 375 4.97 3.53 11.58
CA LEU A 375 5.77 2.31 11.51
C LEU A 375 6.42 2.13 10.15
N LEU A 376 5.69 2.38 9.06
CA LEU A 376 6.22 2.37 7.70
C LEU A 376 7.39 3.35 7.66
N ILE A 377 7.18 4.65 7.86
CA ILE A 377 8.26 5.66 7.80
C ILE A 377 9.45 5.24 8.66
N ALA A 378 9.24 4.74 9.88
CA ALA A 378 10.32 4.27 10.73
C ALA A 378 11.12 3.10 10.13
N LEU A 379 10.43 2.05 9.65
CA LEU A 379 11.05 0.84 9.10
C LEU A 379 11.62 1.06 7.69
N VAL A 380 11.03 1.97 6.95
CA VAL A 380 11.24 2.18 5.53
C VAL A 380 12.22 3.31 5.27
N ARG A 381 12.18 4.40 6.04
CA ARG A 381 13.10 5.52 5.84
C ARG A 381 14.43 5.29 6.55
N TYR A 382 14.41 4.77 7.78
CA TYR A 382 15.60 4.75 8.64
C TYR A 382 16.29 3.40 8.72
N ARG A 383 15.58 2.32 8.41
CA ARG A 383 16.21 1.00 8.20
C ARG A 383 16.73 0.81 6.77
N LEU A 384 16.58 1.83 5.93
CA LEU A 384 16.79 1.78 4.49
C LEU A 384 17.55 2.98 3.91
N TYR A 385 18.20 3.81 4.72
CA TYR A 385 19.29 4.66 4.18
C TYR A 385 20.39 3.79 3.51
N ASP A 386 20.41 2.47 3.74
CA ASP A 386 21.22 1.48 2.98
C ASP A 386 20.59 0.97 1.66
N ALA A 387 19.34 1.30 1.27
CA ALA A 387 18.74 0.79 0.02
C ALA A 387 17.73 1.75 -0.65
N GLU A 388 18.11 3.02 -0.73
CA GLU A 388 17.26 4.21 -0.82
C GLU A 388 16.35 4.43 -2.05
N PHE A 389 16.21 3.50 -3.01
CA PHE A 389 15.56 3.85 -4.30
C PHE A 389 14.10 3.39 -4.53
N VAL A 390 13.57 2.41 -3.77
CA VAL A 390 12.30 1.74 -4.18
C VAL A 390 11.06 2.25 -3.42
N ILE A 391 11.26 2.92 -2.30
CA ILE A 391 10.19 3.20 -1.34
C ILE A 391 9.30 4.38 -1.72
N SER A 392 9.89 5.45 -2.25
CA SER A 392 9.12 6.58 -2.74
C SER A 392 8.32 6.21 -3.99
N LYS A 393 8.81 5.23 -4.75
CA LYS A 393 8.27 4.75 -6.03
C LYS A 393 7.02 3.88 -5.87
N SER A 394 7.04 2.87 -4.99
CA SER A 394 5.91 1.94 -4.85
C SER A 394 4.78 2.50 -3.98
N ALA A 395 5.12 3.24 -2.91
CA ALA A 395 4.14 3.75 -1.95
C ALA A 395 3.24 4.82 -2.56
N ASN A 396 3.83 5.79 -3.27
CA ASN A 396 3.07 6.87 -3.90
C ASN A 396 2.29 6.37 -5.11
N VAL A 397 2.86 5.48 -5.93
CA VAL A 397 2.10 4.89 -7.05
C VAL A 397 0.95 4.06 -6.51
N ALA A 398 1.17 3.19 -5.52
CA ALA A 398 0.09 2.44 -4.89
C ALA A 398 -0.98 3.37 -4.28
N LEU A 399 -0.57 4.40 -3.54
CA LEU A 399 -1.48 5.35 -2.90
C LEU A 399 -2.29 6.16 -3.94
N ILE A 400 -1.66 6.63 -5.02
CA ILE A 400 -2.35 7.39 -6.07
C ILE A 400 -3.26 6.46 -6.87
N THR A 401 -2.80 5.27 -7.24
CA THR A 401 -3.64 4.26 -7.89
C THR A 401 -4.84 3.91 -7.01
N LEU A 402 -4.66 3.86 -5.69
CA LEU A 402 -5.74 3.60 -4.76
C LEU A 402 -6.71 4.77 -4.59
N ALA A 403 -6.19 5.99 -4.46
CA ALA A 403 -7.01 7.19 -4.39
C ALA A 403 -7.85 7.32 -5.67
N VAL A 404 -7.27 7.04 -6.83
CA VAL A 404 -7.98 6.99 -8.11
C VAL A 404 -9.02 5.88 -8.11
N ALA A 405 -8.70 4.68 -7.66
CA ALA A 405 -9.66 3.58 -7.57
C ALA A 405 -10.83 3.90 -6.61
N ALA A 406 -10.56 4.57 -5.48
CA ALA A 406 -11.58 4.97 -4.51
C ALA A 406 -12.47 6.10 -5.04
N ILE A 407 -11.88 7.15 -5.63
CA ILE A 407 -12.64 8.22 -6.31
C ILE A 407 -13.49 7.61 -7.42
N PHE A 408 -12.94 6.66 -8.16
CA PHE A 408 -13.62 5.98 -9.23
C PHE A 408 -14.77 5.10 -8.72
N ALA A 409 -14.58 4.31 -7.67
CA ALA A 409 -15.63 3.53 -7.03
C ALA A 409 -16.77 4.44 -6.53
N GLY A 410 -16.43 5.58 -5.91
CA GLY A 410 -17.40 6.59 -5.52
C GLY A 410 -18.15 7.21 -6.72
N ALA A 411 -17.46 7.46 -7.83
CA ALA A 411 -18.06 8.00 -9.05
C ALA A 411 -18.96 6.97 -9.77
N ALA A 412 -18.55 5.70 -9.81
CA ALA A 412 -19.33 4.61 -10.37
C ALA A 412 -20.60 4.36 -9.55
N ASP A 413 -20.50 4.39 -8.21
CA ASP A 413 -21.67 4.33 -7.33
C ASP A 413 -22.57 5.56 -7.55
N GLY A 414 -22.00 6.77 -7.59
CA GLY A 414 -22.74 8.00 -7.88
C GLY A 414 -23.51 7.95 -9.22
N PHE A 415 -22.90 7.39 -10.27
CA PHE A 415 -23.53 7.25 -11.57
C PHE A 415 -24.64 6.19 -11.57
N LYS A 416 -24.42 5.04 -10.91
CA LYS A 416 -25.46 4.03 -10.67
C LYS A 416 -26.68 4.68 -10.00
N GLN A 417 -26.46 5.58 -9.03
CA GLN A 417 -27.52 6.24 -8.29
C GLN A 417 -28.32 7.23 -9.14
N ILE A 418 -27.66 8.01 -10.01
CA ILE A 418 -28.33 8.91 -10.96
C ILE A 418 -29.24 8.10 -11.88
N VAL A 419 -28.73 6.99 -12.42
CA VAL A 419 -29.51 6.12 -13.31
C VAL A 419 -30.69 5.49 -12.59
N ILE A 420 -30.53 4.99 -11.36
CA ILE A 420 -31.64 4.45 -10.55
C ILE A 420 -32.67 5.55 -10.25
N SER A 421 -32.23 6.77 -9.91
CA SER A 421 -33.12 7.91 -9.62
C SER A 421 -33.97 8.35 -10.82
N TYR A 422 -33.44 8.20 -12.04
CA TYR A 422 -34.15 8.54 -13.27
C TYR A 422 -35.00 7.40 -13.83
N SER A 423 -34.59 6.15 -13.60
CA SER A 423 -35.26 4.96 -14.17
C SER A 423 -36.32 4.35 -13.27
N GLY A 424 -36.36 4.69 -11.98
CA GLY A 424 -37.37 4.23 -11.02
C GLY A 424 -37.35 2.73 -10.69
N ASN A 425 -36.46 1.94 -11.32
CA ASN A 425 -36.39 0.50 -11.20
C ASN A 425 -35.06 0.07 -10.57
N ALA A 426 -35.07 -0.23 -9.27
CA ALA A 426 -33.94 -0.75 -8.51
C ALA A 426 -33.53 -2.19 -8.92
N ASP A 427 -34.45 -2.94 -9.54
CA ASP A 427 -34.27 -4.37 -9.86
C ASP A 427 -33.68 -4.67 -11.25
N SER A 428 -33.34 -3.64 -12.04
CA SER A 428 -32.75 -3.88 -13.37
C SER A 428 -31.22 -4.01 -13.28
N GLN A 429 -30.65 -5.06 -13.89
CA GLN A 429 -29.19 -5.26 -13.98
C GLN A 429 -28.50 -4.27 -14.95
N GLY A 430 -29.27 -3.58 -15.79
CA GLY A 430 -28.77 -2.70 -16.85
C GLY A 430 -27.89 -1.53 -16.37
N PRO A 431 -28.31 -0.74 -15.36
CA PRO A 431 -27.52 0.35 -14.80
C PRO A 431 -26.17 -0.10 -14.22
N ILE A 432 -26.13 -1.28 -13.60
CA ILE A 432 -24.91 -1.85 -13.00
C ILE A 432 -23.93 -2.27 -14.09
N ILE A 433 -24.42 -2.96 -15.13
CA ILE A 433 -23.61 -3.40 -16.28
C ILE A 433 -23.07 -2.18 -17.04
N PHE A 434 -23.89 -1.15 -17.26
CA PHE A 434 -23.45 0.07 -17.94
C PHE A 434 -22.40 0.85 -17.13
N ALA A 435 -22.59 0.99 -15.81
CA ALA A 435 -21.62 1.65 -14.94
C ALA A 435 -20.29 0.87 -14.89
N ALA A 436 -20.33 -0.47 -14.84
CA ALA A 436 -19.15 -1.32 -14.88
C ALA A 436 -18.43 -1.29 -16.25
N ALA A 437 -19.18 -1.25 -17.36
CA ALA A 437 -18.61 -1.11 -18.70
C ALA A 437 -17.94 0.26 -18.89
N LEU A 438 -18.62 1.33 -18.49
CA LEU A 438 -18.09 2.70 -18.54
C LEU A 438 -16.85 2.84 -17.65
N ALA A 439 -16.86 2.18 -16.48
CA ALA A 439 -15.70 2.10 -15.60
C ALA A 439 -14.48 1.47 -16.26
N THR A 440 -14.68 0.32 -16.89
CA THR A 440 -13.61 -0.42 -17.54
C THR A 440 -12.97 0.41 -18.67
N VAL A 441 -13.79 1.15 -19.43
CA VAL A 441 -13.30 2.02 -20.52
C VAL A 441 -12.51 3.22 -19.99
N LEU A 442 -12.91 3.81 -18.86
CA LEU A 442 -12.26 4.99 -18.27
C LEU A 442 -10.97 4.67 -17.49
N ILE A 443 -10.84 3.45 -16.95
CA ILE A 443 -9.71 3.05 -16.10
C ILE A 443 -8.38 3.08 -16.85
N ASN A 444 -8.29 2.44 -18.03
CA ASN A 444 -7.04 2.33 -18.78
C ASN A 444 -6.38 3.70 -19.10
N PRO A 445 -7.09 4.68 -19.68
CA PRO A 445 -6.45 5.96 -20.02
C PRO A 445 -6.05 6.79 -18.78
N ILE A 446 -6.77 6.66 -17.67
CA ILE A 446 -6.43 7.35 -16.42
C ILE A 446 -5.19 6.73 -15.78
N GLN A 447 -5.13 5.40 -15.73
CA GLN A 447 -3.99 4.67 -15.17
C GLN A 447 -2.69 5.03 -15.89
N GLU A 448 -2.72 5.08 -17.23
CA GLU A 448 -1.55 5.51 -18.01
C GLU A 448 -1.12 6.95 -17.72
N ARG A 449 -2.07 7.88 -17.57
CA ARG A 449 -1.77 9.29 -17.27
C ARG A 449 -1.16 9.47 -15.89
N VAL A 450 -1.71 8.77 -14.90
CA VAL A 450 -1.21 8.76 -13.52
C VAL A 450 0.19 8.18 -13.47
N GLN A 451 0.42 7.06 -14.16
CA GLN A 451 1.72 6.41 -14.23
C GLN A 451 2.76 7.33 -14.91
N ARG A 452 2.43 7.91 -16.07
CA ARG A 452 3.32 8.87 -16.76
C ARG A 452 3.61 10.11 -15.93
N TRP A 453 2.62 10.68 -15.25
CA TRP A 453 2.83 11.82 -14.34
C TRP A 453 3.77 11.46 -13.19
N SER A 454 3.58 10.28 -12.59
CA SER A 454 4.42 9.77 -11.50
C SER A 454 5.86 9.55 -11.96
N GLU A 455 6.06 8.88 -13.10
CA GLU A 455 7.39 8.66 -13.70
C GLU A 455 8.11 9.99 -13.96
N ARG A 456 7.42 10.99 -14.54
CA ARG A 456 8.00 12.32 -14.76
C ARG A 456 8.39 13.04 -13.46
N ARG A 457 7.58 12.90 -12.39
CA ARG A 457 7.79 13.64 -11.14
C ARG A 457 8.88 13.03 -10.26
N PHE A 458 8.97 11.70 -10.22
CA PHE A 458 9.80 10.96 -9.28
C PHE A 458 10.98 10.21 -9.93
N GLN A 459 10.88 9.90 -11.23
CA GLN A 459 11.90 9.18 -12.00
C GLN A 459 12.36 10.02 -13.21
N ARG A 460 12.45 11.34 -13.03
CA ARG A 460 12.74 12.28 -14.12
C ARG A 460 13.94 11.84 -14.96
N ASN A 461 15.04 11.43 -14.34
CA ASN A 461 16.25 11.01 -15.08
C ASN A 461 16.02 9.72 -15.88
N LEU A 462 15.30 8.74 -15.33
CA LEU A 462 14.98 7.50 -16.02
C LEU A 462 13.96 7.72 -17.14
N PHE A 463 13.01 8.63 -16.94
CA PHE A 463 12.08 9.08 -17.97
C PHE A 463 12.83 9.76 -19.12
N LEU A 464 13.72 10.71 -18.83
CA LEU A 464 14.57 11.36 -19.84
C LEU A 464 15.46 10.34 -20.57
N LEU A 465 15.94 9.30 -19.88
CA LEU A 465 16.72 8.23 -20.51
C LEU A 465 15.86 7.41 -21.49
N ARG A 466 14.64 7.04 -21.13
CA ARG A 466 13.78 6.18 -21.97
C ARG A 466 13.12 6.94 -23.12
N ASP A 467 12.62 8.14 -22.84
CA ASP A 467 11.72 8.85 -23.74
C ASP A 467 12.46 9.95 -24.55
N ASP A 468 13.43 10.66 -23.95
CA ASP A 468 14.15 11.74 -24.65
C ASP A 468 15.42 11.27 -25.38
N LEU A 469 16.16 10.29 -24.83
CA LEU A 469 17.42 9.83 -25.46
C LEU A 469 17.22 9.24 -26.87
N PRO A 470 16.16 8.45 -27.16
CA PRO A 470 15.92 7.98 -28.52
C PRO A 470 15.69 9.11 -29.53
N GLU A 471 14.99 10.18 -29.14
CA GLU A 471 14.77 11.36 -29.99
C GLU A 471 16.09 12.09 -30.22
N VAL A 472 16.88 12.32 -29.17
CA VAL A 472 18.19 12.98 -29.31
C VAL A 472 19.16 12.16 -30.15
N ALA A 473 19.22 10.84 -29.95
CA ALA A 473 20.03 9.96 -30.80
C ALA A 473 19.57 10.03 -32.27
N ARG A 474 18.25 10.14 -32.51
CA ARG A 474 17.70 10.29 -33.87
C ARG A 474 18.11 11.61 -34.51
N ASP A 475 18.12 12.71 -33.77
CA ASP A 475 18.53 14.02 -34.30
C ASP A 475 20.04 14.10 -34.53
N MET A 476 20.83 13.59 -33.58
CA MET A 476 22.29 13.59 -33.68
C MET A 476 22.82 12.76 -34.85
N ARG A 477 22.08 11.73 -35.30
CA ARG A 477 22.53 10.89 -36.42
C ARG A 477 22.69 11.65 -37.74
N GLU A 478 22.05 12.81 -37.88
CA GLU A 478 22.08 13.61 -39.10
C GLU A 478 23.27 14.58 -39.12
N THR A 479 23.67 15.11 -37.96
CA THR A 479 24.62 16.23 -37.85
C THR A 479 25.87 15.95 -37.03
N ALA A 480 25.81 15.08 -36.03
CA ALA A 480 26.93 14.84 -35.09
C ALA A 480 27.87 13.75 -35.59
N SER A 481 29.15 13.85 -35.23
CA SER A 481 30.13 12.77 -35.44
C SER A 481 29.86 11.57 -34.51
N LEU A 482 30.41 10.40 -34.84
CA LEU A 482 30.26 9.20 -34.02
C LEU A 482 30.75 9.41 -32.58
N GLY A 483 31.86 10.14 -32.42
CA GLY A 483 32.43 10.46 -31.11
C GLY A 483 31.49 11.33 -30.25
N GLU A 484 31.01 12.43 -30.81
CA GLU A 484 30.09 13.35 -30.12
C GLU A 484 28.77 12.68 -29.74
N MET A 485 28.24 11.84 -30.64
CA MET A 485 27.05 11.04 -30.38
C MET A 485 27.25 10.09 -29.20
N LEU A 486 28.35 9.35 -29.17
CA LEU A 486 28.64 8.41 -28.08
C LEU A 486 28.86 9.14 -26.74
N ASP A 487 29.53 10.29 -26.75
CA ASP A 487 29.75 11.08 -25.53
C ASP A 487 28.44 11.59 -24.92
N GLU A 488 27.50 12.07 -25.74
CA GLU A 488 26.18 12.53 -25.26
C GLU A 488 25.29 11.36 -24.81
N ILE A 489 25.30 10.23 -25.54
CA ILE A 489 24.58 9.01 -25.14
C ILE A 489 25.08 8.55 -23.77
N LEU A 490 26.40 8.41 -23.59
CA LEU A 490 26.99 7.96 -22.33
C LEU A 490 26.69 8.93 -21.19
N ALA A 491 26.76 10.25 -21.43
CA ALA A 491 26.41 11.26 -20.41
C ALA A 491 24.94 11.21 -19.97
N ARG A 492 24.02 10.84 -20.88
CA ARG A 492 22.60 10.64 -20.55
C ARG A 492 22.35 9.32 -19.86
N VAL A 493 23.05 8.26 -20.24
CA VAL A 493 23.01 6.97 -19.53
C VAL A 493 23.51 7.12 -18.11
N ASP A 494 24.66 7.77 -17.89
CA ASP A 494 25.22 8.04 -16.57
C ASP A 494 24.20 8.75 -15.67
N ARG A 495 23.57 9.83 -16.18
CA ARG A 495 22.53 10.57 -15.45
C ARG A 495 21.27 9.75 -15.21
N GLY A 496 20.87 8.96 -16.20
CA GLY A 496 19.64 8.18 -16.20
C GLY A 496 19.63 7.06 -15.16
N VAL A 497 20.77 6.38 -14.99
CA VAL A 497 20.92 5.24 -14.08
C VAL A 497 21.84 5.54 -12.88
N ASN A 498 22.31 6.78 -12.78
CA ASN A 498 23.25 7.26 -11.77
C ASN A 498 24.54 6.42 -11.71
N ALA A 499 25.11 6.09 -12.87
CA ALA A 499 26.36 5.33 -12.94
C ALA A 499 27.57 6.22 -12.70
N VAL A 500 28.60 5.68 -12.03
CA VAL A 500 29.88 6.38 -11.80
C VAL A 500 30.74 6.40 -13.06
N ARG A 501 30.58 5.38 -13.92
CA ARG A 501 31.41 5.15 -15.10
C ARG A 501 30.59 4.46 -16.19
N SER A 502 30.94 4.72 -17.44
CA SER A 502 30.34 4.08 -18.60
C SER A 502 31.32 4.06 -19.77
N ALA A 503 31.11 3.16 -20.72
CA ALA A 503 31.92 3.07 -21.93
C ALA A 503 31.12 2.54 -23.11
N ALA A 504 31.58 2.83 -24.33
CA ALA A 504 30.98 2.35 -25.56
C ALA A 504 32.01 1.59 -26.39
N ILE A 505 31.68 0.33 -26.68
CA ILE A 505 32.40 -0.53 -27.63
C ILE A 505 31.58 -0.58 -28.91
N VAL A 506 32.19 -0.28 -30.05
CA VAL A 506 31.54 -0.37 -31.37
C VAL A 506 32.52 -1.00 -32.35
N ASN A 507 32.05 -1.94 -33.17
CA ASN A 507 32.88 -2.74 -34.08
C ASN A 507 34.10 -3.39 -33.40
N GLY A 508 33.96 -3.77 -32.13
CA GLY A 508 35.02 -4.43 -31.38
C GLY A 508 36.12 -3.51 -30.84
N CYS A 509 36.00 -2.20 -30.96
CA CYS A 509 36.94 -1.23 -30.38
C CYS A 509 36.26 -0.38 -29.31
N VAL A 510 36.96 -0.05 -28.22
CA VAL A 510 36.50 0.96 -27.26
C VAL A 510 36.67 2.33 -27.89
N LEU A 511 35.56 3.00 -28.20
CA LEU A 511 35.59 4.33 -28.83
C LEU A 511 35.54 5.46 -27.81
N ARG A 512 34.77 5.29 -26.74
CA ARG A 512 34.58 6.29 -25.68
C ARG A 512 34.44 5.63 -24.30
N ALA A 513 34.94 6.33 -23.30
CA ALA A 513 34.86 5.96 -21.89
C ALA A 513 34.67 7.22 -21.03
N ARG A 514 33.87 7.12 -19.97
CA ARG A 514 33.63 8.18 -18.98
C ARG A 514 34.07 7.69 -17.60
N SER A 515 34.77 8.57 -16.87
CA SER A 515 35.38 8.30 -15.56
C SER A 515 36.47 7.22 -15.53
N LEU A 516 36.87 6.70 -16.70
CA LEU A 516 37.98 5.78 -16.93
C LEU A 516 38.67 6.19 -18.23
N SER A 517 39.94 5.83 -18.37
CA SER A 517 40.69 5.94 -19.63
C SER A 517 40.31 4.82 -20.60
N VAL A 518 40.50 5.06 -21.90
CA VAL A 518 40.23 4.06 -22.95
C VAL A 518 41.12 2.83 -22.77
N ASP A 519 42.38 3.01 -22.35
CA ASP A 519 43.33 1.91 -22.12
C ASP A 519 42.90 0.98 -20.98
N GLU A 520 42.33 1.53 -19.90
CA GLU A 520 41.79 0.72 -18.80
C GLU A 520 40.60 -0.13 -19.24
N VAL A 521 39.72 0.44 -20.07
CA VAL A 521 38.56 -0.28 -20.61
C VAL A 521 39.01 -1.34 -21.62
N GLU A 522 40.04 -1.10 -22.42
CA GLU A 522 40.62 -2.12 -23.31
C GLU A 522 41.31 -3.25 -22.52
N GLY A 523 41.96 -2.93 -21.39
CA GLY A 523 42.49 -3.94 -20.46
C GLY A 523 41.38 -4.80 -19.84
N TRP A 524 40.25 -4.19 -19.47
CA TRP A 524 39.06 -4.93 -19.04
C TRP A 524 38.46 -5.77 -20.17
N ARG A 525 38.38 -5.22 -21.38
CA ARG A 525 37.81 -5.91 -22.56
C ARG A 525 38.64 -7.15 -22.90
N THR A 526 39.94 -7.04 -22.97
CA THR A 526 40.82 -8.19 -23.29
C THR A 526 40.79 -9.29 -22.22
N SER A 527 40.60 -8.95 -20.94
CA SER A 527 40.61 -9.91 -19.84
C SER A 527 39.27 -10.63 -19.59
N ARG A 528 38.13 -9.92 -19.74
CA ARG A 528 36.78 -10.45 -19.41
C ARG A 528 35.91 -10.68 -20.63
N PHE A 529 36.04 -9.87 -21.68
CA PHE A 529 35.21 -9.97 -22.90
C PHE A 529 35.55 -11.20 -23.76
N ALA A 530 36.68 -11.86 -23.49
CA ALA A 530 37.12 -13.06 -24.18
C ALA A 530 36.45 -14.37 -23.70
N GLN A 531 35.69 -14.37 -22.58
CA GLN A 531 35.25 -15.62 -21.94
C GLN A 531 33.79 -16.04 -22.19
N ASP A 532 32.80 -15.14 -22.23
CA ASP A 532 31.46 -15.38 -22.80
C ASP A 532 30.60 -14.12 -22.59
N TYR A 533 30.56 -13.20 -23.57
CA TYR A 533 29.88 -11.91 -23.41
C TYR A 533 28.44 -11.91 -23.95
N LYS A 534 28.00 -13.01 -24.56
CA LYS A 534 26.72 -13.10 -25.27
C LYS A 534 25.55 -13.58 -24.39
N SER A 535 25.77 -14.05 -23.16
CA SER A 535 24.75 -14.78 -22.40
C SER A 535 23.80 -13.90 -21.58
N ASP A 536 24.28 -12.83 -20.91
CA ASP A 536 23.46 -12.04 -19.99
C ASP A 536 23.78 -10.53 -20.01
N MET A 537 22.74 -9.69 -20.00
CA MET A 537 22.84 -8.22 -19.94
C MET A 537 23.38 -7.71 -18.59
N CYS A 538 23.29 -8.50 -17.53
CA CYS A 538 23.71 -8.12 -16.18
C CYS A 538 24.54 -9.25 -15.56
N GLU A 539 25.78 -8.94 -15.18
CA GLU A 539 26.69 -9.85 -14.51
C GLU A 539 27.13 -9.25 -13.15
N PRO A 540 26.47 -9.62 -12.04
CA PRO A 540 26.72 -9.01 -10.73
C PRO A 540 28.13 -9.21 -10.18
N THR A 541 28.87 -10.19 -10.69
CA THR A 541 30.26 -10.48 -10.32
C THR A 541 31.26 -9.47 -10.89
N ASP A 542 30.86 -8.70 -11.91
CA ASP A 542 31.69 -7.65 -12.49
C ASP A 542 31.53 -6.33 -11.74
N LYS A 543 32.57 -5.93 -11.01
CA LYS A 543 32.58 -4.67 -10.25
C LYS A 543 32.86 -3.44 -11.11
N MET A 544 33.38 -3.62 -12.32
CA MET A 544 33.71 -2.52 -13.22
C MET A 544 32.51 -2.17 -14.11
N PHE A 545 31.92 -3.18 -14.77
CA PHE A 545 30.77 -3.03 -15.65
C PHE A 545 29.75 -4.16 -15.43
N PRO A 546 28.93 -4.07 -14.37
CA PRO A 546 27.92 -5.08 -14.06
C PRO A 546 26.78 -5.13 -15.08
N VAL A 547 26.55 -4.06 -15.85
CA VAL A 547 25.48 -4.00 -16.87
C VAL A 547 26.08 -3.74 -18.25
N ARG A 548 25.69 -4.57 -19.22
CA ARG A 548 26.20 -4.59 -20.59
C ARG A 548 25.04 -4.63 -21.55
N VAL A 549 24.78 -3.51 -22.23
CA VAL A 549 23.63 -3.36 -23.13
C VAL A 549 24.08 -3.67 -24.55
N PRO A 550 23.57 -4.75 -25.19
CA PRO A 550 23.92 -5.06 -26.57
C PRO A 550 23.26 -4.06 -27.52
N LEU A 551 24.04 -3.49 -28.44
CA LEU A 551 23.53 -2.57 -29.45
C LEU A 551 23.10 -3.35 -30.68
N VAL A 552 21.83 -3.78 -30.71
CA VAL A 552 21.25 -4.54 -31.83
C VAL A 552 20.34 -3.64 -32.67
N PRO A 553 20.65 -3.40 -33.97
CA PRO A 553 19.91 -2.45 -34.79
C PRO A 553 18.58 -2.95 -35.37
N SER A 554 18.27 -4.25 -35.27
CA SER A 554 17.01 -4.88 -35.71
C SER A 554 16.53 -5.91 -34.70
N SER A 555 15.23 -6.24 -34.73
CA SER A 555 14.61 -7.25 -33.85
C SER A 555 14.88 -8.70 -34.26
N ASP A 556 15.31 -8.93 -35.50
CA ASP A 556 15.85 -10.22 -35.93
C ASP A 556 17.26 -10.38 -35.32
N ASP A 557 17.67 -11.60 -34.95
CA ASP A 557 18.95 -11.99 -34.29
C ASP A 557 20.24 -11.59 -35.08
N GLU A 558 20.38 -10.32 -35.50
CA GLU A 558 21.60 -9.73 -36.03
C GLU A 558 22.65 -9.67 -34.90
N GLU A 559 23.92 -9.88 -35.24
CA GLU A 559 24.99 -9.66 -34.28
C GLU A 559 25.01 -8.20 -33.81
N PRO A 560 25.21 -7.96 -32.51
CA PRO A 560 25.28 -6.62 -31.97
C PRO A 560 26.47 -5.86 -32.59
N ILE A 561 26.23 -4.64 -33.07
CA ILE A 561 27.27 -3.76 -33.63
C ILE A 561 28.25 -3.27 -32.55
N GLY A 562 27.89 -3.45 -31.28
CA GLY A 562 28.62 -2.94 -30.15
C GLY A 562 27.92 -3.20 -28.82
N TYR A 563 28.51 -2.67 -27.76
CA TYR A 563 28.00 -2.75 -26.40
C TYR A 563 28.14 -1.40 -25.70
N LEU A 564 27.09 -1.04 -24.95
CA LEU A 564 27.14 0.06 -24.01
C LEU A 564 27.33 -0.51 -22.60
N LEU A 565 28.45 -0.15 -21.98
CA LEU A 565 28.89 -0.65 -20.68
C LEU A 565 28.51 0.36 -19.61
N VAL A 566 27.86 -0.11 -18.54
CA VAL A 566 27.39 0.72 -17.44
C VAL A 566 27.96 0.20 -16.13
N GLY A 567 28.65 1.08 -15.42
CA GLY A 567 29.27 0.80 -14.14
C GLY A 567 28.31 0.82 -12.96
N PRO A 568 28.82 0.57 -11.74
CA PRO A 568 28.03 0.68 -10.52
C PRO A 568 27.67 2.14 -10.21
N ARG A 569 26.69 2.29 -9.34
CA ARG A 569 26.29 3.55 -8.72
C ARG A 569 27.33 4.01 -7.68
N PRO A 570 27.28 5.29 -7.21
CA PRO A 570 28.23 5.81 -6.23
C PRO A 570 28.30 5.02 -4.91
N ASP A 571 27.20 4.38 -4.53
CA ASP A 571 27.09 3.50 -3.36
C ASP A 571 27.63 2.08 -3.61
N GLY A 572 28.12 1.79 -4.82
CA GLY A 572 28.59 0.47 -5.24
C GLY A 572 27.48 -0.50 -5.65
N SER A 573 26.21 -0.07 -5.61
CA SER A 573 25.09 -0.89 -6.05
C SER A 573 25.00 -0.97 -7.57
N ILE A 574 24.42 -2.06 -8.07
CA ILE A 574 24.17 -2.27 -9.50
C ILE A 574 22.91 -1.49 -9.90
N PRO A 575 22.84 -0.91 -11.12
CA PRO A 575 21.60 -0.36 -11.66
C PRO A 575 20.42 -1.32 -11.48
N SER A 576 19.27 -0.78 -11.06
CA SER A 576 18.06 -1.52 -10.74
C SER A 576 17.47 -2.25 -11.96
N ARG A 577 16.58 -3.23 -11.72
CA ARG A 577 15.91 -3.96 -12.82
C ARG A 577 15.11 -3.06 -13.76
N ASP A 578 14.52 -1.98 -13.26
CA ASP A 578 13.75 -1.04 -14.09
C ASP A 578 14.67 -0.19 -14.98
N GLU A 579 15.84 0.21 -14.46
CA GLU A 579 16.87 0.90 -15.23
C GLU A 579 17.48 -0.01 -16.29
N GLN A 580 17.76 -1.26 -15.93
CA GLN A 580 18.18 -2.30 -16.85
C GLN A 580 17.16 -2.51 -17.98
N LYS A 581 15.86 -2.54 -17.64
CA LYS A 581 14.79 -2.64 -18.64
C LYS A 581 14.73 -1.40 -19.55
N ALA A 582 14.83 -0.20 -18.99
CA ALA A 582 14.85 1.03 -19.79
C ALA A 582 16.05 1.08 -20.75
N LEU A 583 17.23 0.67 -20.29
CA LEU A 583 18.42 0.53 -21.13
C LEU A 583 18.22 -0.47 -22.27
N LYS A 584 17.51 -1.58 -22.01
CA LYS A 584 17.16 -2.57 -23.04
C LYS A 584 16.16 -2.02 -24.06
N GLU A 585 15.18 -1.24 -23.62
CA GLU A 585 14.15 -0.64 -24.50
C GLU A 585 14.75 0.37 -25.49
N ILE A 586 15.77 1.14 -25.07
CA ILE A 586 16.41 2.15 -25.93
C ILE A 586 17.50 1.59 -26.84
N GLN A 587 17.94 0.33 -26.62
CA GLN A 587 19.12 -0.24 -27.30
C GLN A 587 18.99 -0.19 -28.83
N GLU A 588 17.79 -0.44 -29.35
CA GLU A 588 17.53 -0.59 -30.78
C GLU A 588 17.58 0.78 -31.48
N SER A 589 16.98 1.79 -30.87
CA SER A 589 17.02 3.18 -31.35
C SER A 589 18.45 3.71 -31.39
N ILE A 590 19.23 3.45 -30.34
CA ILE A 590 20.63 3.85 -30.27
C ILE A 590 21.48 3.12 -31.32
N ALA A 591 21.31 1.80 -31.43
CA ALA A 591 22.06 0.98 -32.38
C ALA A 591 21.78 1.41 -33.83
N ARG A 592 20.53 1.70 -34.17
CA ARG A 592 20.16 2.25 -35.49
C ARG A 592 20.80 3.60 -35.75
N ALA A 593 20.80 4.48 -34.76
CA ALA A 593 21.38 5.81 -34.90
C ALA A 593 22.89 5.73 -35.14
N ILE A 594 23.61 4.91 -34.37
CA ILE A 594 25.06 4.64 -34.53
C ILE A 594 25.34 4.04 -35.92
N ARG A 595 24.57 3.04 -36.36
CA ARG A 595 24.73 2.40 -37.68
C ARG A 595 24.60 3.43 -38.82
N THR A 596 23.67 4.38 -38.67
CA THR A 596 23.48 5.46 -39.65
C THR A 596 24.66 6.42 -39.67
N VAL A 597 25.18 6.83 -38.51
CA VAL A 597 26.36 7.72 -38.43
C VAL A 597 27.60 7.06 -39.04
N ILE A 598 27.86 5.79 -38.73
CA ILE A 598 28.99 5.04 -39.30
C ILE A 598 28.90 5.00 -40.84
N LYS A 599 27.70 4.72 -41.38
CA LYS A 599 27.49 4.72 -42.83
C LYS A 599 27.64 6.12 -43.44
N ARG A 600 27.21 7.17 -42.75
CA ARG A 600 27.34 8.56 -43.19
C ARG A 600 28.81 8.96 -43.28
N GLU A 601 29.57 8.77 -42.20
CA GLU A 601 31.00 9.11 -42.14
C GLU A 601 31.82 8.33 -43.17
N ALA A 602 31.55 7.03 -43.35
CA ALA A 602 32.20 6.23 -44.38
C ALA A 602 31.94 6.78 -45.80
N ARG A 603 30.70 7.23 -46.07
CA ARG A 603 30.34 7.86 -47.35
C ARG A 603 31.03 9.21 -47.53
N GLU A 604 31.11 10.03 -46.49
CA GLU A 604 31.79 11.33 -46.53
C GLU A 604 33.30 11.18 -46.80
N LEU A 605 33.94 10.20 -46.15
CA LEU A 605 35.33 9.82 -46.42
C LEU A 605 35.54 9.40 -47.87
N GLN A 606 34.69 8.50 -48.39
CA GLN A 606 34.78 8.05 -49.78
C GLN A 606 34.61 9.20 -50.78
N VAL A 607 33.68 10.12 -50.51
CA VAL A 607 33.47 11.32 -51.34
C VAL A 607 34.68 12.25 -51.28
N SER A 608 35.25 12.48 -50.09
CA SER A 608 36.45 13.29 -49.91
C SER A 608 37.65 12.72 -50.68
N GLU A 609 37.86 11.40 -50.62
CA GLU A 609 38.91 10.71 -51.38
C GLU A 609 38.69 10.81 -52.89
N LEU A 610 37.45 10.68 -53.36
CA LEU A 610 37.09 10.88 -54.77
C LEU A 610 37.39 12.31 -55.23
N ILE A 611 37.04 13.31 -54.43
CA ILE A 611 37.35 14.73 -54.71
C ILE A 611 38.86 14.93 -54.78
N ALA A 612 39.61 14.45 -53.78
CA ALA A 612 41.06 14.58 -53.74
C ALA A 612 41.74 13.87 -54.92
N SER A 613 41.26 12.69 -55.29
CA SER A 613 41.71 11.96 -56.49
C SER A 613 41.42 12.72 -57.77
N ASN A 614 40.22 13.27 -57.92
CA ASN A 614 39.84 14.07 -59.09
C ASN A 614 40.64 15.37 -59.18
N ALA A 615 40.89 16.06 -58.07
CA ALA A 615 41.74 17.25 -58.02
C ALA A 615 43.16 16.93 -58.54
N ARG A 616 43.78 15.84 -58.05
CA ARG A 616 45.09 15.37 -58.55
C ARG A 616 45.08 15.05 -60.04
N ARG A 617 43.99 14.47 -60.57
CA ARG A 617 43.84 14.19 -62.01
C ARG A 617 43.71 15.48 -62.83
N ILE A 618 42.98 16.47 -62.33
CA ILE A 618 42.83 17.78 -63.00
C ILE A 618 44.18 18.50 -63.05
N GLU A 619 44.91 18.58 -61.93
CA GLU A 619 46.26 19.18 -61.89
C GLU A 619 47.22 18.50 -62.88
N ALA A 620 47.19 17.18 -62.98
CA ALA A 620 47.99 16.44 -63.95
C ALA A 620 47.61 16.76 -65.41
N LEU A 621 46.32 16.94 -65.70
CA LEU A 621 45.83 17.34 -67.03
C LEU A 621 46.21 18.80 -67.37
N GLU A 622 46.11 19.71 -66.40
CA GLU A 622 46.53 21.11 -66.56
C GLU A 622 48.03 21.23 -66.82
N ALA A 623 48.86 20.47 -66.10
CA ALA A 623 50.30 20.42 -66.34
C ALA A 623 50.65 19.91 -67.75
N LEU A 624 49.93 18.89 -68.25
CA LEU A 624 50.09 18.39 -69.62
C LEU A 624 49.68 19.42 -70.69
N LEU A 625 48.66 20.23 -70.42
CA LEU A 625 48.20 21.29 -71.32
C LEU A 625 49.15 22.51 -71.30
N ALA A 626 49.68 22.88 -70.14
CA ALA A 626 50.66 23.96 -69.99
C ALA A 626 52.04 23.60 -70.60
N GLY A 627 52.38 22.31 -70.67
CA GLY A 627 53.60 21.80 -71.32
C GLY A 627 53.55 21.75 -72.86
N ARG A 628 52.42 22.09 -73.50
CA ARG A 628 52.37 22.25 -74.96
C ARG A 628 52.84 23.66 -75.35
N PRO A 629 53.90 23.83 -76.16
CA PRO A 629 54.20 25.13 -76.73
C PRO A 629 53.01 25.58 -77.58
N MET A 630 52.51 26.79 -77.32
CA MET A 630 51.64 27.48 -78.28
C MET A 630 52.37 27.53 -79.62
N ALA A 631 51.82 26.87 -80.65
CA ALA A 631 52.30 26.97 -82.02
C ALA A 631 52.10 28.42 -82.52
N SER A 632 53.05 29.30 -82.19
CA SER A 632 53.15 30.64 -82.72
C SER A 632 53.82 30.60 -84.09
N GLY A 633 53.14 31.15 -85.10
CA GLY A 633 53.79 31.74 -86.28
C GLY A 633 53.68 30.95 -87.58
N ARG A 634 52.68 31.30 -88.41
CA ARG A 634 52.79 31.15 -89.87
C ARG A 634 53.92 32.08 -90.39
N PRO A 635 54.76 31.64 -91.34
CA PRO A 635 55.75 32.52 -91.97
C PRO A 635 55.08 33.39 -93.04
N ARG A 636 55.55 34.65 -93.13
CA ARG A 636 55.16 35.65 -94.13
C ARG A 636 56.29 35.74 -95.16
N THR A 637 56.04 35.28 -96.39
CA THR A 637 56.67 35.66 -97.70
C THR A 637 55.90 34.85 -98.76
N ALA A 638 55.34 35.37 -99.86
CA ALA A 638 55.45 36.65 -100.56
C ALA A 638 54.07 37.18 -100.97
#